data_AF-A0A7D8AMS2-F1
#
_entry.id   AF-A0A7D8AMS2-F1
#
_cell.length_a   1.000
_cell.length_b   1.000
_cell.length_c   1.000
_cell.angle_alpha   90.00
_cell.angle_beta   90.00
_cell.angle_gamma   90.00
#
_symmetry.space_group_name_H-M   'P 1'
#
loop_
_entity.id
_entity.type
_entity.pdbx_description
1 polymer ?
#
loop_
_entity_poly.entity_id
_entity_poly.type
_entity_poly.pdbx_seq_one_letter_code
_entity_poly.pdbx_strand_id
1 'polypeptide(L)'
;MNRLSKFILILLVTFFAYLLISPTLNWYFFIGDEDKRISSYSKEALRDYSKKKAFDALVMLKELYQKNPDAKVPDDLKYLIPVAKNNYKAYGKIFPRFSSIKDLRDGFLTDSDIEELSLEIYKYYENIKSNKNKIIQLGLDLSGGISITISLDYSGLEKKLGRSLSSLEKEESIERTMRILKERVDTFGLTEPKITREAGGSKIFLDIPGEKNENRVDSLLSGKGNLTFYVVDNENTSILNTKILDAGPLSSVFEIKESMNLGENKKIFPWYIKDSYGVDDESSVRYYVIDSSIENTFDGIHIRDAGISNDHRNGRDMVTFNLDHEGSEKFFEFTQKNIGKALAVVMEGKIKSVAIINYAIAGGNVSIQGDSFNKSEANELALVFKTAAFPVEIKIDDLRVIGPTIGRKTIELGTKASLLALVLVFLFMFIYYKVSGFVAGISLVIYNTFLILAILSAFNFTLTLTSIAGLVLTMGMAVDINIIVYERIKEEMRDGRKFERAFEDGFNKAFWAIMDSNVTTFIAVLFLTLFGTGVIQGFAWSLSVGIVASLFSSLIFSRFILEVIVSCNKSKYVSISWSLDYAKSI
;
A
#
# COMPACT_ATOMS: atom_id res chain seq x y z
N MET A 1 28.73 -28.51 -3.26
CA MET A 1 28.32 -28.08 -1.91
C MET A 1 28.18 -29.29 -1.00
N ASN A 2 28.78 -29.25 0.19
CA ASN A 2 28.63 -30.31 1.20
C ASN A 2 27.23 -30.24 1.84
N ARG A 3 26.76 -31.34 2.42
CA ARG A 3 25.40 -31.44 3.01
C ARG A 3 25.12 -30.35 4.05
N LEU A 4 26.09 -30.06 4.92
CA LEU A 4 25.98 -29.01 5.94
C LEU A 4 25.78 -27.62 5.31
N SER A 5 26.51 -27.30 4.23
CA SER A 5 26.37 -25.99 3.58
C SER A 5 25.02 -25.85 2.87
N LYS A 6 24.47 -26.95 2.30
CA LYS A 6 23.11 -26.95 1.74
C LYS A 6 22.07 -26.74 2.83
N PHE A 7 22.20 -27.43 3.96
CA PHE A 7 21.28 -27.29 5.08
C PHE A 7 21.25 -25.86 5.63
N ILE A 8 22.42 -25.26 5.86
CA ILE A 8 22.53 -23.86 6.32
C ILE A 8 21.91 -22.90 5.30
N LEU A 9 22.19 -23.10 4.00
CA LEU A 9 21.60 -22.28 2.94
C LEU A 9 20.07 -22.40 2.91
N ILE A 10 19.52 -23.61 2.98
CA ILE A 10 18.07 -23.84 3.02
C ILE A 10 17.46 -23.16 4.24
N LEU A 11 18.08 -23.27 5.42
CA LEU A 11 17.58 -22.65 6.64
C LEU A 11 17.58 -21.12 6.56
N LEU A 12 18.65 -20.52 6.03
CA LEU A 12 18.74 -19.08 5.81
C LEU A 12 17.67 -18.60 4.83
N VAL A 13 17.53 -19.27 3.68
CA VAL A 13 16.51 -18.93 2.67
C VAL A 13 15.10 -19.09 3.23
N THR A 14 14.84 -20.15 3.99
CA THR A 14 13.54 -20.39 4.63
C THR A 14 13.20 -19.29 5.64
N PHE A 15 14.18 -18.90 6.48
CA PHE A 15 14.00 -17.81 7.45
C PHE A 15 13.73 -16.47 6.75
N PHE A 16 14.49 -16.15 5.72
CA PHE A 16 14.29 -14.92 4.95
C PHE A 16 12.93 -14.91 4.24
N ALA A 17 12.56 -16.02 3.60
CA ALA A 17 11.24 -16.17 2.96
C ALA A 17 10.10 -16.04 3.97
N TYR A 18 10.26 -16.58 5.19
CA TYR A 18 9.29 -16.42 6.27
C TYR A 18 9.08 -14.96 6.66
N LEU A 19 10.16 -14.18 6.80
CA LEU A 19 10.07 -12.74 7.10
C LEU A 19 9.29 -11.98 6.01
N LEU A 20 9.50 -12.35 4.74
CA LEU A 20 8.83 -11.71 3.60
C LEU A 20 7.34 -12.05 3.50
N ILE A 21 6.94 -13.29 3.79
CA ILE A 21 5.54 -13.75 3.68
C ILE A 21 4.72 -13.45 4.95
N SER A 22 5.37 -13.24 6.09
CA SER A 22 4.70 -13.04 7.38
C SER A 22 3.60 -11.96 7.36
N PRO A 23 3.77 -10.78 6.73
CA PRO A 23 2.70 -9.78 6.65
C PRO A 23 1.47 -10.31 5.88
N THR A 24 1.70 -11.01 4.78
CA THR A 24 0.64 -11.63 3.96
C THR A 24 -0.11 -12.69 4.76
N LEU A 25 0.60 -13.58 5.46
CA LEU A 25 -0.04 -14.60 6.29
C LEU A 25 -0.89 -13.98 7.41
N ASN A 26 -0.36 -12.95 8.08
CA ASN A 26 -1.10 -12.21 9.10
C ASN A 26 -2.40 -11.64 8.55
N TRP A 27 -2.34 -10.97 7.40
CA TRP A 27 -3.51 -10.38 6.76
C TRP A 27 -4.58 -11.39 6.37
N TYR A 28 -4.22 -12.49 5.69
CA TYR A 28 -5.22 -13.42 5.17
C TYR A 28 -5.77 -14.39 6.23
N PHE A 29 -4.96 -14.79 7.21
CA PHE A 29 -5.35 -15.85 8.17
C PHE A 29 -5.65 -15.37 9.59
N PHE A 30 -5.07 -14.25 10.03
CA PHE A 30 -5.17 -13.82 11.44
C PHE A 30 -6.01 -12.56 11.63
N ILE A 31 -6.09 -11.67 10.62
CA ILE A 31 -6.94 -10.47 10.68
C ILE A 31 -8.35 -10.82 10.22
N GLY A 32 -9.34 -10.52 11.08
CA GLY A 32 -10.75 -10.72 10.78
C GLY A 32 -11.27 -9.79 9.68
N ASP A 33 -12.33 -10.20 8.99
CA ASP A 33 -12.91 -9.42 7.88
C ASP A 33 -13.48 -8.07 8.33
N GLU A 34 -13.94 -7.98 9.59
CA GLU A 34 -14.40 -6.72 10.17
C GLU A 34 -13.24 -5.73 10.33
N ASP A 35 -12.09 -6.18 10.86
CA ASP A 35 -10.92 -5.32 11.04
C ASP A 35 -10.34 -4.85 9.70
N LYS A 36 -10.33 -5.72 8.68
CA LYS A 36 -9.96 -5.34 7.30
C LYS A 36 -10.87 -4.27 6.72
N ARG A 37 -12.17 -4.35 7.02
CA ARG A 37 -13.17 -3.37 6.56
C ARG A 37 -12.96 -2.03 7.26
N ILE A 38 -12.74 -2.03 8.57
CA ILE A 38 -12.50 -0.82 9.35
C ILE A 38 -11.18 -0.16 8.95
N SER A 39 -10.11 -0.93 8.76
CA SER A 39 -8.82 -0.39 8.30
C SER A 39 -8.89 0.24 6.90
N SER A 40 -9.94 -0.06 6.12
CA SER A 40 -10.15 0.51 4.80
C SER A 40 -10.92 1.83 4.81
N TYR A 41 -11.34 2.33 5.98
CA TYR A 41 -12.00 3.62 6.12
C TYR A 41 -11.07 4.80 5.75
N SER A 42 -11.68 5.94 5.41
CA SER A 42 -10.98 7.23 5.36
C SER A 42 -10.46 7.60 6.75
N LYS A 43 -9.53 8.56 6.84
CA LYS A 43 -8.98 8.97 8.13
C LYS A 43 -10.06 9.55 9.04
N GLU A 44 -10.98 10.35 8.49
CA GLU A 44 -12.13 10.92 9.18
C GLU A 44 -13.06 9.83 9.72
N ALA A 45 -13.48 8.90 8.86
CA ALA A 45 -14.38 7.82 9.24
C ALA A 45 -13.73 6.87 10.26
N LEU A 46 -12.42 6.64 10.16
CA LEU A 46 -11.68 5.83 11.12
C LEU A 46 -11.55 6.52 12.47
N ARG A 47 -11.30 7.84 12.49
CA ARG A 47 -11.30 8.65 13.71
C ARG A 47 -12.66 8.57 14.41
N ASP A 48 -13.74 8.82 13.68
CA ASP A 48 -15.08 8.87 14.25
C ASP A 48 -15.50 7.49 14.78
N TYR A 49 -15.16 6.42 14.04
CA TYR A 49 -15.33 5.05 14.52
C TYR A 49 -14.54 4.79 15.81
N SER A 50 -13.28 5.23 15.88
CA SER A 50 -12.40 5.00 17.03
C SER A 50 -12.89 5.75 18.27
N LYS A 51 -13.34 7.00 18.12
CA LYS A 51 -13.99 7.79 19.18
C LYS A 51 -15.24 7.08 19.71
N LYS A 52 -16.13 6.66 18.80
CA LYS A 52 -17.35 5.94 19.17
C LYS A 52 -17.05 4.62 19.89
N LYS A 53 -16.12 3.82 19.36
CA LYS A 53 -15.73 2.53 19.95
C LYS A 53 -15.13 2.70 21.35
N ALA A 54 -14.29 3.72 21.56
CA ALA A 54 -13.74 4.04 22.87
C ALA A 54 -14.85 4.42 23.86
N PHE A 55 -15.78 5.28 23.44
CA PHE A 55 -16.91 5.70 24.25
C PHE A 55 -17.80 4.52 24.64
N ASP A 56 -18.24 3.72 23.66
CA ASP A 56 -19.11 2.55 23.89
C ASP A 56 -18.44 1.54 24.83
N ALA A 57 -17.13 1.33 24.71
CA ALA A 57 -16.38 0.43 25.58
C ALA A 57 -16.33 0.90 27.03
N LEU A 58 -16.17 2.21 27.26
CA LEU A 58 -16.15 2.77 28.62
C LEU A 58 -17.56 2.85 29.23
N VAL A 59 -18.59 3.06 28.42
CA VAL A 59 -20.00 2.92 28.86
C VAL A 59 -20.26 1.48 29.30
N MET A 60 -19.87 0.49 28.50
CA MET A 60 -19.99 -0.92 28.87
C MET A 60 -19.21 -1.25 30.14
N LEU A 61 -17.99 -0.74 30.28
CA LEU A 61 -17.17 -0.91 31.48
C LEU A 61 -17.85 -0.32 32.73
N LYS A 62 -18.47 0.85 32.60
CA LYS A 62 -19.25 1.49 33.68
C LYS A 62 -20.47 0.67 34.07
N GLU A 63 -21.22 0.15 33.11
CA GLU A 63 -22.39 -0.71 33.39
C GLU A 63 -21.99 -2.01 34.09
N LEU A 64 -20.90 -2.65 33.64
CA LEU A 64 -20.37 -3.85 34.27
C LEU A 64 -19.87 -3.58 35.69
N TYR A 65 -19.21 -2.43 35.90
CA TYR A 65 -18.79 -2.00 37.22
C TYR A 65 -19.99 -1.81 38.17
N GLN A 66 -21.09 -1.23 37.69
CA GLN A 66 -22.30 -1.06 38.49
C GLN A 66 -22.97 -2.40 38.84
N LYS A 67 -22.89 -3.40 37.95
CA LYS A 67 -23.45 -4.73 38.20
C LYS A 67 -22.61 -5.55 39.19
N ASN A 68 -21.30 -5.65 38.96
CA ASN A 68 -20.39 -6.39 39.83
C ASN A 68 -18.92 -5.92 39.65
N PRO A 69 -18.40 -5.08 40.56
CA PRO A 69 -17.02 -4.57 40.50
C PRO A 69 -15.94 -5.65 40.50
N ASP A 70 -16.18 -6.76 41.20
CA ASP A 70 -15.20 -7.83 41.42
C ASP A 70 -15.29 -8.95 40.38
N ALA A 71 -16.22 -8.85 39.43
CA ALA A 71 -16.32 -9.81 38.34
C ALA A 71 -15.10 -9.74 37.40
N LYS A 72 -14.80 -10.89 36.78
CA LYS A 72 -13.68 -11.01 35.84
C LYS A 72 -13.93 -10.14 34.60
N VAL A 73 -12.85 -9.56 34.07
CA VAL A 73 -12.88 -8.78 32.82
C VAL A 73 -13.32 -9.69 31.66
N PRO A 74 -14.41 -9.37 30.94
CA PRO A 74 -14.83 -10.08 29.75
C PRO A 74 -13.75 -10.05 28.65
N ASP A 75 -13.71 -11.07 27.80
CA ASP A 75 -12.73 -11.14 26.70
C ASP A 75 -12.80 -9.90 25.79
N ASP A 76 -14.01 -9.40 25.54
CA ASP A 76 -14.26 -8.23 24.70
C ASP A 76 -13.66 -6.93 25.25
N LEU A 77 -13.34 -6.84 26.55
CA LEU A 77 -12.74 -5.65 27.16
C LEU A 77 -11.25 -5.80 27.46
N LYS A 78 -10.65 -6.96 27.19
CA LYS A 78 -9.22 -7.20 27.46
C LYS A 78 -8.30 -6.29 26.65
N TYR A 79 -8.75 -5.82 25.49
CA TYR A 79 -7.98 -4.87 24.67
C TYR A 79 -7.79 -3.50 25.35
N LEU A 80 -8.56 -3.19 26.40
CA LEU A 80 -8.38 -1.97 27.19
C LEU A 80 -7.20 -2.03 28.17
N ILE A 81 -6.73 -3.24 28.51
CA ILE A 81 -5.69 -3.45 29.54
C ILE A 81 -4.37 -2.73 29.21
N PRO A 82 -3.83 -2.77 27.97
CA PRO A 82 -2.61 -2.03 27.63
C PRO A 82 -2.74 -0.52 27.85
N VAL A 83 -3.87 0.07 27.47
CA VAL A 83 -4.15 1.50 27.66
C VAL A 83 -4.30 1.82 29.14
N ALA A 84 -5.08 1.01 29.87
CA ALA A 84 -5.21 1.16 31.31
C ALA A 84 -3.85 1.13 32.01
N LYS A 85 -2.93 0.24 31.62
CA LYS A 85 -1.56 0.23 32.16
C LYS A 85 -0.86 1.58 31.91
N ASN A 86 -0.92 2.12 30.69
CA ASN A 86 -0.31 3.42 30.40
C ASN A 86 -0.88 4.52 31.30
N ASN A 87 -2.20 4.54 31.49
CA ASN A 87 -2.87 5.51 32.35
C ASN A 87 -2.48 5.35 33.83
N TYR A 88 -2.41 4.12 34.34
CA TYR A 88 -1.91 3.83 35.70
C TYR A 88 -0.50 4.38 35.91
N LYS A 89 0.37 4.26 34.90
CA LYS A 89 1.72 4.83 34.92
C LYS A 89 1.67 6.36 34.93
N ALA A 90 0.81 6.97 34.12
CA ALA A 90 0.61 8.42 34.11
C ALA A 90 0.11 8.95 35.47
N TYR A 91 -0.71 8.16 36.17
CA TYR A 91 -1.20 8.47 37.52
C TYR A 91 -0.20 8.19 38.65
N GLY A 92 0.97 7.62 38.37
CA GLY A 92 1.92 7.20 39.39
C GLY A 92 1.40 6.08 40.31
N LYS A 93 0.43 5.28 39.84
CA LYS A 93 -0.18 4.18 40.59
C LYS A 93 0.51 2.83 40.27
N ILE A 94 0.45 1.90 41.22
CA ILE A 94 0.98 0.54 41.03
C ILE A 94 0.04 -0.26 40.11
N PHE A 95 0.60 -0.97 39.13
CA PHE A 95 -0.17 -1.79 38.19
C PHE A 95 -0.89 -2.95 38.90
N PRO A 96 -2.22 -3.03 38.83
CA PRO A 96 -2.95 -4.18 39.33
C PRO A 96 -2.78 -5.38 38.39
N ARG A 97 -3.27 -6.56 38.79
CA ARG A 97 -3.28 -7.77 37.94
C ARG A 97 -4.36 -7.74 36.85
N PHE A 98 -5.20 -6.70 36.80
CA PHE A 98 -6.34 -6.55 35.89
C PHE A 98 -7.27 -7.77 35.89
N SER A 99 -7.48 -8.34 37.08
CA SER A 99 -8.34 -9.51 37.28
C SER A 99 -9.81 -9.16 37.47
N SER A 100 -10.11 -7.91 37.86
CA SER A 100 -11.45 -7.43 38.12
C SER A 100 -11.83 -6.26 37.21
N ILE A 101 -13.13 -6.04 37.02
CA ILE A 101 -13.67 -4.85 36.32
C ILE A 101 -13.26 -3.56 37.03
N LYS A 102 -13.19 -3.57 38.37
CA LYS A 102 -12.69 -2.44 39.16
C LYS A 102 -11.26 -2.04 38.78
N ASP A 103 -10.34 -3.02 38.70
CA ASP A 103 -8.94 -2.78 38.32
C ASP A 103 -8.83 -2.14 36.93
N LEU A 104 -9.71 -2.53 36.02
CA LEU A 104 -9.74 -1.99 34.67
C LEU A 104 -10.32 -0.57 34.63
N ARG A 105 -11.45 -0.36 35.32
CA ARG A 105 -12.13 0.94 35.41
C ARG A 105 -11.26 2.01 36.06
N ASP A 106 -10.48 1.65 37.08
CA ASP A 106 -9.63 2.60 37.81
C ASP A 106 -8.44 3.12 36.96
N GLY A 107 -8.24 2.57 35.76
CA GLY A 107 -7.34 3.10 34.73
C GLY A 107 -7.95 4.16 33.82
N PHE A 108 -9.26 4.44 33.91
CA PHE A 108 -9.96 5.44 33.10
C PHE A 108 -10.76 6.37 34.02
N LEU A 109 -10.16 7.50 34.40
CA LEU A 109 -10.67 8.43 35.41
C LEU A 109 -11.06 9.79 34.83
N THR A 110 -10.54 10.14 33.65
CA THR A 110 -10.64 11.47 33.04
C THR A 110 -11.08 11.37 31.59
N ASP A 111 -11.63 12.46 31.04
CA ASP A 111 -11.98 12.53 29.61
C ASP A 111 -10.76 12.35 28.71
N SER A 112 -9.57 12.77 29.17
CA SER A 112 -8.30 12.55 28.46
C SER A 112 -7.96 11.06 28.27
N ASP A 113 -8.42 10.17 29.16
CA ASP A 113 -8.19 8.73 29.00
C ASP A 113 -9.04 8.15 27.86
N ILE A 114 -10.22 8.74 27.62
CA ILE A 114 -11.10 8.37 26.50
C ILE A 114 -10.41 8.74 25.19
N GLU A 115 -9.83 9.94 25.14
CA GLU A 115 -9.05 10.40 23.99
C GLU A 115 -7.83 9.49 23.73
N GLU A 116 -7.06 9.14 24.76
CA GLU A 116 -5.93 8.23 24.63
C GLU A 116 -6.36 6.84 24.13
N LEU A 117 -7.45 6.30 24.67
CA LEU A 117 -8.02 5.03 24.20
C LEU A 117 -8.44 5.11 22.73
N SER A 118 -9.14 6.17 22.34
CA SER A 118 -9.58 6.37 20.96
C SER A 118 -8.40 6.51 19.99
N LEU A 119 -7.31 7.16 20.40
CA LEU A 119 -6.08 7.27 19.61
C LEU A 119 -5.38 5.92 19.45
N GLU A 120 -5.34 5.08 20.49
CA GLU A 120 -4.73 3.76 20.41
C GLU A 120 -5.53 2.82 19.50
N ILE A 121 -6.87 2.90 19.55
CA ILE A 121 -7.76 2.18 18.62
C ILE A 121 -7.50 2.63 17.18
N TYR A 122 -7.37 3.95 16.95
CA TYR A 122 -7.06 4.48 15.63
C TYR A 122 -5.71 3.95 15.11
N LYS A 123 -4.65 4.03 15.93
CA LYS A 123 -3.31 3.53 15.57
C LYS A 123 -3.29 2.04 15.26
N TYR A 124 -4.09 1.24 15.97
CA TYR A 124 -4.23 -0.18 15.68
C TYR A 124 -4.72 -0.42 14.24
N TYR A 125 -5.81 0.24 13.84
CA TYR A 125 -6.35 0.11 12.50
C TYR A 125 -5.49 0.77 11.42
N GLU A 126 -4.83 1.88 11.74
CA GLU A 126 -3.86 2.52 10.85
C GLU A 126 -2.63 1.62 10.59
N ASN A 127 -2.15 0.89 11.61
CA ASN A 127 -1.07 -0.08 11.44
C ASN A 127 -1.50 -1.27 10.56
N ILE A 128 -2.75 -1.74 10.71
CA ILE A 128 -3.33 -2.74 9.80
C ILE A 128 -3.34 -2.21 8.36
N LYS A 129 -3.83 -0.97 8.18
CA LYS A 129 -3.88 -0.28 6.88
C LYS A 129 -2.48 -0.16 6.27
N SER A 130 -1.50 0.33 7.03
CA SER A 130 -0.11 0.49 6.58
C SER A 130 0.54 -0.84 6.16
N ASN A 131 0.27 -1.93 6.89
CA ASN A 131 0.78 -3.26 6.56
C ASN A 131 0.18 -3.83 5.27
N LYS A 132 -0.96 -3.33 4.78
CA LYS A 132 -1.53 -3.70 3.47
C LYS A 132 -0.62 -3.33 2.29
N ASN A 133 0.33 -2.42 2.48
CA ASN A 133 1.38 -2.14 1.50
C ASN A 133 2.56 -3.13 1.56
N LYS A 134 2.46 -4.21 2.33
CA LYS A 134 3.47 -5.27 2.47
C LYS A 134 2.91 -6.67 2.19
N ILE A 135 1.69 -6.74 1.65
CA ILE A 135 1.01 -8.01 1.38
C ILE A 135 0.87 -8.26 -0.11
N ILE A 136 0.64 -9.52 -0.46
CA ILE A 136 0.10 -9.88 -1.77
C ILE A 136 -1.30 -9.28 -1.90
N GLN A 137 -1.47 -8.38 -2.86
CA GLN A 137 -2.76 -7.74 -3.13
C GLN A 137 -3.59 -8.62 -4.08
N LEU A 138 -4.91 -8.57 -3.98
CA LEU A 138 -5.80 -9.24 -4.94
C LEU A 138 -6.20 -8.26 -6.04
N GLY A 139 -6.01 -8.67 -7.29
CA GLY A 139 -6.38 -7.87 -8.46
C GLY A 139 -7.89 -7.71 -8.58
N LEU A 140 -8.34 -6.78 -9.45
CA LEU A 140 -9.75 -6.48 -9.62
C LEU A 140 -10.56 -7.68 -10.14
N ASP A 141 -9.95 -8.58 -10.90
CA ASP A 141 -10.59 -9.84 -11.31
C ASP A 141 -10.99 -10.71 -10.12
N LEU A 142 -10.34 -10.55 -8.97
CA LEU A 142 -10.59 -11.30 -7.74
C LEU A 142 -11.40 -10.48 -6.72
N SER A 143 -11.12 -9.18 -6.62
CA SER A 143 -11.72 -8.27 -5.63
C SER A 143 -12.98 -7.54 -6.12
N GLY A 144 -13.16 -7.42 -7.44
CA GLY A 144 -14.09 -6.46 -8.06
C GLY A 144 -13.60 -5.02 -7.96
N GLY A 145 -14.12 -4.10 -8.78
CA GLY A 145 -13.74 -2.69 -8.75
C GLY A 145 -13.81 -1.99 -10.12
N ILE A 146 -13.19 -0.81 -10.21
CA ILE A 146 -13.03 -0.04 -11.46
C ILE A 146 -11.55 -0.02 -11.85
N SER A 147 -11.25 -0.39 -13.09
CA SER A 147 -9.92 -0.28 -13.69
C SER A 147 -9.92 0.80 -14.77
N ILE A 148 -8.91 1.66 -14.77
CA ILE A 148 -8.81 2.84 -15.63
C ILE A 148 -7.42 2.89 -16.25
N THR A 149 -7.36 3.09 -17.56
CA THR A 149 -6.12 3.37 -18.29
C THR A 149 -6.07 4.85 -18.63
N ILE A 150 -5.04 5.52 -18.14
CA ILE A 150 -4.83 6.96 -18.29
C ILE A 150 -3.57 7.17 -19.12
N SER A 151 -3.68 7.89 -20.23
CA SER A 151 -2.55 8.36 -21.05
C SER A 151 -2.19 9.80 -20.71
N LEU A 152 -0.90 10.08 -20.56
CA LEU A 152 -0.38 11.43 -20.36
C LEU A 152 -0.08 12.11 -21.71
N ASP A 153 -0.71 13.25 -21.95
CA ASP A 153 -0.47 14.09 -23.12
C ASP A 153 0.55 15.20 -22.81
N TYR A 154 1.76 15.03 -23.34
CA TYR A 154 2.87 15.96 -23.17
C TYR A 154 2.82 17.15 -24.14
N SER A 155 1.97 17.10 -25.18
CA SER A 155 2.01 18.05 -26.29
C SER A 155 1.79 19.50 -25.84
N GLY A 156 0.89 19.70 -24.87
CA GLY A 156 0.61 21.01 -24.29
C GLY A 156 1.81 21.58 -23.51
N LEU A 157 2.52 20.72 -22.78
CA LEU A 157 3.68 21.11 -21.98
C LEU A 157 4.91 21.40 -22.86
N GLU A 158 5.16 20.58 -23.89
CA GLU A 158 6.25 20.81 -24.84
C GLU A 158 6.08 22.11 -25.63
N LYS A 159 4.83 22.44 -26.01
CA LYS A 159 4.51 23.73 -26.64
C LYS A 159 4.82 24.91 -25.73
N LYS A 160 4.48 24.82 -24.43
CA LYS A 160 4.79 25.87 -23.44
C LYS A 160 6.28 26.04 -23.21
N LEU A 161 7.04 24.95 -23.23
CA LEU A 161 8.49 24.96 -23.00
C LEU A 161 9.31 25.32 -24.25
N GLY A 162 8.70 25.26 -25.45
CA GLY A 162 9.40 25.48 -26.71
C GLY A 162 10.43 24.39 -27.05
N ARG A 163 10.40 23.25 -26.34
CA ARG A 163 11.29 22.10 -26.55
C ARG A 163 10.61 20.79 -26.14
N SER A 164 11.10 19.68 -26.69
CA SER A 164 10.69 18.35 -26.24
C SER A 164 11.18 18.05 -24.82
N LEU A 165 10.42 17.25 -24.09
CA LEU A 165 10.76 16.82 -22.74
C LEU A 165 11.83 15.73 -22.76
N SER A 166 12.80 15.86 -21.86
CA SER A 166 13.77 14.81 -21.57
C SER A 166 13.07 13.57 -20.99
N SER A 167 13.67 12.38 -21.16
CA SER A 167 13.18 11.14 -20.53
C SER A 167 13.05 11.28 -19.01
N LEU A 168 13.93 12.07 -18.38
CA LEU A 168 13.87 12.34 -16.94
C LEU A 168 12.64 13.19 -16.55
N GLU A 169 12.30 14.19 -17.36
CA GLU A 169 11.14 15.08 -17.10
C GLU A 169 9.81 14.35 -17.34
N LYS A 170 9.79 13.43 -18.31
CA LYS A 170 8.64 12.54 -18.53
C LYS A 170 8.44 11.60 -17.35
N GLU A 171 9.52 10.98 -16.87
CA GLU A 171 9.47 10.11 -15.68
C GLU A 171 8.97 10.87 -14.45
N GLU A 172 9.50 12.07 -14.21
CA GLU A 172 9.07 12.91 -13.09
C GLU A 172 7.59 13.31 -13.21
N SER A 173 7.11 13.62 -14.41
CA SER A 173 5.70 13.96 -14.66
C SER A 173 4.77 12.77 -14.39
N ILE A 174 5.19 11.55 -14.74
CA ILE A 174 4.44 10.31 -14.43
C ILE A 174 4.39 10.10 -12.92
N GLU A 175 5.52 10.15 -12.22
CA GLU A 175 5.56 9.97 -10.76
C GLU A 175 4.71 11.00 -10.02
N ARG A 176 4.77 12.27 -10.45
CA ARG A 176 3.94 13.34 -9.91
C ARG A 176 2.46 13.07 -10.14
N THR A 177 2.08 12.67 -11.35
CA THR A 177 0.68 12.34 -11.68
C THR A 177 0.16 11.17 -10.86
N MET A 178 0.94 10.10 -10.70
CA MET A 178 0.58 8.96 -9.86
C MET A 178 0.36 9.38 -8.41
N ARG A 179 1.19 10.29 -7.88
CA ARG A 179 1.03 10.82 -6.52
C ARG A 179 -0.25 11.63 -6.36
N ILE A 180 -0.58 12.49 -7.33
CA ILE A 180 -1.84 13.26 -7.35
C ILE A 180 -3.05 12.34 -7.34
N LEU A 181 -3.04 11.32 -8.21
CA LEU A 181 -4.13 10.34 -8.30
C LEU A 181 -4.32 9.62 -6.96
N LYS A 182 -3.23 9.22 -6.30
CA LYS A 182 -3.29 8.57 -4.99
C LYS A 182 -3.97 9.45 -3.94
N GLU A 183 -3.50 10.68 -3.77
CA GLU A 183 -4.04 11.62 -2.76
C GLU A 183 -5.52 11.95 -3.01
N ARG A 184 -5.93 12.11 -4.28
CA ARG A 184 -7.34 12.35 -4.63
C ARG A 184 -8.24 11.16 -4.30
N VAL A 185 -7.80 9.94 -4.62
CA VAL A 185 -8.57 8.74 -4.29
C VAL A 185 -8.71 8.59 -2.77
N ASP A 186 -7.64 8.83 -2.01
CA ASP A 186 -7.65 8.81 -0.55
C ASP A 186 -8.63 9.86 0.03
N THR A 187 -8.63 11.09 -0.53
CA THR A 187 -9.50 12.20 -0.11
C THR A 187 -10.98 11.91 -0.33
N PHE A 188 -11.33 11.22 -1.42
CA PHE A 188 -12.73 10.85 -1.71
C PHE A 188 -13.23 9.66 -0.90
N GLY A 189 -12.43 9.17 0.05
CA GLY A 189 -12.75 8.06 0.93
C GLY A 189 -12.94 6.75 0.17
N LEU A 190 -12.30 6.62 -0.99
CA LEU A 190 -12.29 5.38 -1.74
C LEU A 190 -11.29 4.40 -1.12
N THR A 191 -11.45 3.12 -1.44
CA THR A 191 -10.45 2.12 -1.07
C THR A 191 -9.10 2.48 -1.66
N GLU A 192 -8.01 2.11 -0.97
CA GLU A 192 -6.65 2.33 -1.46
C GLU A 192 -6.48 1.86 -2.92
N PRO A 193 -6.16 2.79 -3.84
CA PRO A 193 -5.99 2.45 -5.24
C PRO A 193 -4.67 1.75 -5.46
N LYS A 194 -4.64 0.88 -6.45
CA LYS A 194 -3.40 0.38 -7.01
C LYS A 194 -3.09 1.19 -8.27
N ILE A 195 -1.93 1.85 -8.26
CA ILE A 195 -1.47 2.68 -9.38
C ILE A 195 -0.20 2.04 -9.93
N THR A 196 -0.23 1.68 -11.22
CA THR A 196 0.94 1.14 -11.93
C THR A 196 1.18 1.94 -13.21
N ARG A 197 2.40 1.88 -13.74
CA ARG A 197 2.76 2.55 -14.99
C ARG A 197 3.18 1.54 -16.04
N GLU A 198 3.04 1.93 -17.30
CA GLU A 198 3.64 1.21 -18.43
C GLU A 198 5.16 1.38 -18.44
N ALA A 199 5.90 0.28 -18.65
CA ALA A 199 7.35 0.30 -18.67
C ALA A 199 7.87 1.09 -19.89
N GLY A 200 8.55 2.21 -19.64
CA GLY A 200 9.05 3.10 -20.71
C GLY A 200 7.97 3.83 -21.50
N GLY A 201 6.72 3.78 -21.05
CA GLY A 201 5.56 4.37 -21.70
C GLY A 201 5.01 5.61 -21.00
N SER A 202 3.89 6.13 -21.52
CA SER A 202 3.19 7.32 -21.01
C SER A 202 1.83 6.99 -20.38
N LYS A 203 1.60 5.72 -20.06
CA LYS A 203 0.34 5.21 -19.52
C LYS A 203 0.43 4.89 -18.04
N ILE A 204 -0.64 5.20 -17.33
CA ILE A 204 -0.89 4.88 -15.93
C ILE A 204 -2.14 4.01 -15.87
N PHE A 205 -2.04 2.86 -15.19
CA PHE A 205 -3.17 2.01 -14.87
C PHE A 205 -3.57 2.25 -13.41
N LEU A 206 -4.81 2.71 -13.21
CA LEU A 206 -5.41 3.00 -11.92
C LEU A 206 -6.52 1.99 -11.65
N ASP A 207 -6.33 1.19 -10.61
CA ASP A 207 -7.22 0.13 -10.17
C ASP A 207 -7.82 0.54 -8.81
N ILE A 208 -9.14 0.65 -8.72
CA ILE A 208 -9.86 1.03 -7.49
C ILE A 208 -10.75 -0.14 -7.06
N PRO A 209 -10.28 -1.00 -6.12
CA PRO A 209 -11.03 -2.17 -5.69
C PRO A 209 -12.38 -1.83 -5.04
N GLY A 210 -13.44 -2.57 -5.33
CA GLY A 210 -14.72 -2.42 -4.62
C GLY A 210 -15.56 -1.17 -4.95
N GLU A 211 -15.03 -0.17 -5.66
CA GLU A 211 -15.82 0.93 -6.23
C GLU A 211 -16.57 0.45 -7.48
N LYS A 212 -17.76 1.02 -7.73
CA LYS A 212 -18.66 0.65 -8.83
C LYS A 212 -19.25 1.86 -9.55
N ASN A 213 -19.15 3.05 -8.99
CA ASN A 213 -19.74 4.26 -9.54
C ASN A 213 -18.73 5.02 -10.42
N GLU A 214 -18.91 4.89 -11.73
CA GLU A 214 -18.09 5.57 -12.75
C GLU A 214 -18.13 7.09 -12.60
N ASN A 215 -19.30 7.68 -12.34
CA ASN A 215 -19.45 9.14 -12.22
C ASN A 215 -18.61 9.72 -11.07
N ARG A 216 -18.46 8.95 -9.98
CA ARG A 216 -17.65 9.36 -8.83
C ARG A 216 -16.18 9.38 -9.22
N VAL A 217 -15.74 8.42 -10.02
CA VAL A 217 -14.38 8.34 -10.54
C VAL A 217 -14.08 9.43 -11.56
N ASP A 218 -15.01 9.72 -12.47
CA ASP A 218 -14.83 10.81 -13.44
C ASP A 218 -14.68 12.17 -12.76
N SER A 219 -15.36 12.39 -11.64
CA SER A 219 -15.20 13.60 -10.83
C SER A 219 -13.81 13.72 -10.17
N LEU A 220 -13.18 12.60 -9.81
CA LEU A 220 -11.79 12.57 -9.30
C LEU A 220 -10.78 13.01 -10.35
N LEU A 221 -10.96 12.48 -11.57
CA LEU A 221 -10.02 12.64 -12.68
C LEU A 221 -10.21 14.00 -13.35
N SER A 222 -11.45 14.47 -13.45
CA SER A 222 -11.81 15.75 -14.09
C SER A 222 -11.72 16.95 -13.15
N GLY A 223 -11.68 16.72 -11.82
CA GLY A 223 -11.61 17.76 -10.82
C GLY A 223 -10.38 18.65 -11.04
N LYS A 224 -10.59 19.89 -11.47
CA LYS A 224 -9.52 20.89 -11.48
C LYS A 224 -9.29 21.29 -10.02
N GLY A 225 -8.23 20.77 -9.42
CA GLY A 225 -7.82 21.13 -8.07
C GLY A 225 -7.21 22.53 -8.07
N ASN A 226 -8.00 23.58 -8.27
CA ASN A 226 -7.46 24.93 -8.36
C ASN A 226 -6.86 25.35 -7.00
N LEU A 227 -5.54 25.26 -6.87
CA LEU A 227 -4.77 25.95 -5.85
C LEU A 227 -4.74 27.42 -6.24
N THR A 228 -5.16 28.29 -5.33
CA THR A 228 -5.19 29.73 -5.58
C THR A 228 -4.73 30.47 -4.33
N PHE A 229 -3.94 31.50 -4.55
CA PHE A 229 -3.46 32.39 -3.52
C PHE A 229 -4.38 33.60 -3.45
N TYR A 230 -4.77 33.99 -2.24
CA TYR A 230 -5.61 35.14 -2.00
C TYR A 230 -5.02 36.04 -0.92
N VAL A 231 -5.23 37.35 -1.05
CA VAL A 231 -4.97 38.27 0.05
C VAL A 231 -6.08 38.15 1.09
N VAL A 232 -5.69 38.04 2.36
CA VAL A 232 -6.59 38.02 3.51
C VAL A 232 -6.99 39.44 3.87
N ASP A 233 -8.28 39.63 4.10
CA ASP A 233 -8.85 40.83 4.69
C ASP A 233 -8.85 40.69 6.22
N ASN A 234 -7.79 41.17 6.85
CA ASN A 234 -7.59 41.02 8.30
C ASN A 234 -8.66 41.72 9.14
N GLU A 235 -9.21 42.85 8.66
CA GLU A 235 -10.23 43.62 9.37
C GLU A 235 -11.54 42.82 9.42
N ASN A 236 -12.05 42.41 8.25
CA ASN A 236 -13.26 41.60 8.18
C ASN A 236 -13.06 40.21 8.81
N THR A 237 -11.86 39.63 8.73
CA THR A 237 -11.53 38.37 9.43
C THR A 237 -11.65 38.51 10.94
N SER A 238 -11.17 39.61 11.50
CA SER A 238 -11.24 39.86 12.95
C SER A 238 -12.69 40.04 13.40
N ILE A 239 -13.48 40.83 12.67
CA ILE A 239 -14.91 41.02 12.95
C ILE A 239 -15.66 39.70 12.81
N LEU A 240 -15.33 38.88 11.81
CA LEU A 240 -15.97 37.58 11.57
C LEU A 240 -15.74 36.64 12.75
N ASN A 241 -14.48 36.50 13.17
CA ASN A 241 -14.15 35.61 14.29
C ASN A 241 -14.79 36.09 15.60
N THR A 242 -14.88 37.39 15.86
CA THR A 242 -15.61 37.92 17.01
C THR A 242 -17.12 37.61 16.92
N LYS A 243 -17.75 37.84 15.76
CA LYS A 243 -19.17 37.52 15.56
C LYS A 243 -19.46 36.01 15.71
N ILE A 244 -18.56 35.14 15.25
CA ILE A 244 -18.69 33.68 15.42
C ILE A 244 -18.64 33.30 16.89
N LEU A 245 -17.72 33.91 17.65
CA LEU A 245 -17.62 33.69 19.10
C LEU A 245 -18.88 34.17 19.84
N ASP A 246 -19.44 35.33 19.45
CA ASP A 246 -20.63 35.92 20.06
C ASP A 246 -21.93 35.17 19.70
N ALA A 247 -22.05 34.68 18.46
CA ALA A 247 -23.24 33.98 17.98
C ALA A 247 -23.40 32.57 18.58
N GLY A 248 -22.29 31.97 19.02
CA GLY A 248 -22.27 30.63 19.60
C GLY A 248 -22.52 29.51 18.58
N PRO A 249 -22.67 28.26 19.05
CA PRO A 249 -22.60 27.06 18.20
C PRO A 249 -23.85 26.79 17.33
N LEU A 250 -24.93 27.57 17.51
CA LEU A 250 -26.20 27.36 16.80
C LEU A 250 -26.34 28.20 15.53
N SER A 251 -25.49 29.21 15.33
CA SER A 251 -25.56 30.10 14.17
C SER A 251 -24.69 29.58 13.02
N SER A 252 -25.25 29.53 11.82
CA SER A 252 -24.48 29.12 10.64
C SER A 252 -23.54 30.23 10.17
N VAL A 253 -22.36 29.86 9.67
CA VAL A 253 -21.41 30.81 9.06
C VAL A 253 -22.04 31.54 7.88
N PHE A 254 -23.03 30.93 7.22
CA PHE A 254 -23.81 31.53 6.15
C PHE A 254 -24.66 32.71 6.65
N GLU A 255 -25.37 32.56 7.76
CA GLU A 255 -26.12 33.67 8.40
C GLU A 255 -25.17 34.80 8.84
N ILE A 256 -24.00 34.45 9.39
CA ILE A 256 -23.01 35.45 9.80
C ILE A 256 -22.46 36.21 8.59
N LYS A 257 -22.22 35.51 7.47
CA LYS A 257 -21.82 36.13 6.20
C LYS A 257 -22.87 37.13 5.71
N GLU A 258 -24.14 36.73 5.73
CA GLU A 258 -25.26 37.57 5.31
C GLU A 258 -25.38 38.81 6.22
N SER A 259 -25.15 38.64 7.53
CA SER A 259 -25.12 39.74 8.51
C SER A 259 -23.97 40.74 8.31
N MET A 260 -22.88 40.34 7.66
CA MET A 260 -21.72 41.20 7.42
C MET A 260 -21.86 42.05 6.16
N ASN A 261 -22.82 41.73 5.27
CA ASN A 261 -23.00 42.40 3.98
C ASN A 261 -21.69 42.53 3.20
N LEU A 262 -20.90 41.45 3.18
CA LEU A 262 -19.63 41.39 2.47
C LEU A 262 -19.90 41.52 0.96
N GLY A 263 -19.26 42.50 0.30
CA GLY A 263 -19.43 42.71 -1.14
C GLY A 263 -19.04 41.48 -1.98
N GLU A 264 -19.44 41.44 -3.26
CA GLU A 264 -19.31 40.26 -4.13
C GLU A 264 -17.88 39.70 -4.25
N ASN A 265 -16.86 40.54 -4.05
CA ASN A 265 -15.45 40.18 -4.14
C ASN A 265 -14.86 39.63 -2.83
N LYS A 266 -15.65 39.41 -1.78
CA LYS A 266 -15.17 38.87 -0.51
C LYS A 266 -15.74 37.47 -0.28
N LYS A 267 -14.86 36.50 -0.02
CA LYS A 267 -15.26 35.12 0.27
C LYS A 267 -14.76 34.71 1.65
N ILE A 268 -15.45 33.77 2.27
CA ILE A 268 -15.05 33.21 3.56
C ILE A 268 -14.56 31.80 3.30
N PHE A 269 -13.34 31.50 3.76
CA PHE A 269 -12.81 30.15 3.72
C PHE A 269 -12.41 29.67 5.12
N PRO A 270 -12.70 28.41 5.46
CA PRO A 270 -12.24 27.79 6.69
C PRO A 270 -10.76 27.38 6.60
N TRP A 271 -10.05 27.58 7.70
CA TRP A 271 -8.77 26.97 8.01
C TRP A 271 -8.98 25.98 9.15
N TYR A 272 -8.91 24.69 8.82
CA TYR A 272 -9.05 23.61 9.78
C TYR A 272 -7.73 23.39 10.51
N ILE A 273 -7.80 23.30 11.84
CA ILE A 273 -6.68 22.82 12.64
C ILE A 273 -6.78 21.30 12.66
N LYS A 274 -5.65 20.61 12.51
CA LYS A 274 -5.64 19.15 12.59
C LYS A 274 -5.79 18.70 14.04
N ASP A 275 -6.64 17.70 14.27
CA ASP A 275 -6.75 17.05 15.56
C ASP A 275 -5.55 16.11 15.84
N SER A 276 -5.56 15.45 16.99
CA SER A 276 -4.54 14.46 17.39
C SER A 276 -4.42 13.25 16.46
N TYR A 277 -5.35 13.08 15.52
CA TYR A 277 -5.33 12.03 14.49
C TYR A 277 -4.74 12.53 13.16
N GLY A 278 -4.41 13.82 13.06
CA GLY A 278 -3.94 14.45 11.83
C GLY A 278 -5.05 14.70 10.81
N VAL A 279 -6.31 14.73 11.26
CA VAL A 279 -7.51 14.98 10.46
C VAL A 279 -8.01 16.41 10.71
N ASP A 280 -8.57 17.05 9.68
CA ASP A 280 -9.24 18.36 9.83
C ASP A 280 -10.29 18.29 10.97
N ASP A 281 -10.11 19.09 12.02
CA ASP A 281 -11.04 19.19 13.15
C ASP A 281 -12.14 20.21 12.86
N GLU A 282 -13.37 19.73 12.70
CA GLU A 282 -14.55 20.60 12.47
C GLU A 282 -14.94 21.42 13.71
N SER A 283 -14.48 21.03 14.90
CA SER A 283 -14.73 21.80 16.13
C SER A 283 -13.73 22.94 16.33
N SER A 284 -12.56 22.86 15.69
CA SER A 284 -11.47 23.82 15.79
C SER A 284 -11.19 24.49 14.44
N VAL A 285 -12.17 25.25 13.95
CA VAL A 285 -12.09 25.95 12.66
C VAL A 285 -11.84 27.43 12.87
N ARG A 286 -10.87 27.99 12.14
CA ARG A 286 -10.67 29.44 12.02
C ARG A 286 -11.21 29.88 10.66
N TYR A 287 -11.96 30.97 10.63
CA TYR A 287 -12.44 31.52 9.36
C TYR A 287 -11.61 32.73 8.96
N TYR A 288 -11.34 32.83 7.67
CA TYR A 288 -10.68 34.00 7.08
C TYR A 288 -11.56 34.57 5.98
N VAL A 289 -11.65 35.88 5.97
CA VAL A 289 -12.22 36.63 4.85
C VAL A 289 -11.09 36.88 3.86
N ILE A 290 -11.27 36.43 2.64
CA ILE A 290 -10.33 36.61 1.54
C ILE A 290 -10.89 37.58 0.50
N ASP A 291 -9.98 38.27 -0.17
CA ASP A 291 -10.31 39.16 -1.28
C ASP A 291 -10.11 38.43 -2.62
N SER A 292 -11.22 38.16 -3.32
CA SER A 292 -11.23 37.48 -4.62
C SER A 292 -11.21 38.44 -5.81
N SER A 293 -10.85 39.71 -5.62
CA SER A 293 -10.58 40.62 -6.75
C SER A 293 -9.34 40.15 -7.52
N ILE A 294 -9.29 40.47 -8.81
CA ILE A 294 -8.21 40.06 -9.73
C ILE A 294 -6.84 40.52 -9.22
N GLU A 295 -6.77 41.72 -8.62
CA GLU A 295 -5.52 42.29 -8.10
C GLU A 295 -5.02 41.61 -6.81
N ASN A 296 -5.90 40.89 -6.12
CA ASN A 296 -5.64 40.23 -4.84
C ASN A 296 -5.69 38.69 -4.96
N THR A 297 -5.66 38.16 -6.18
CA THR A 297 -5.70 36.73 -6.48
C THR A 297 -4.53 36.33 -7.36
N PHE A 298 -3.88 35.20 -7.06
CA PHE A 298 -2.87 34.60 -7.92
C PHE A 298 -3.13 33.10 -8.10
N ASP A 299 -3.11 32.63 -9.34
CA ASP A 299 -3.41 31.22 -9.66
C ASP A 299 -2.16 30.33 -9.51
N GLY A 300 -2.33 29.19 -8.85
CA GLY A 300 -1.27 28.22 -8.58
C GLY A 300 -0.79 27.44 -9.81
N ILE A 301 -1.43 27.58 -10.97
CA ILE A 301 -1.02 26.93 -12.23
C ILE A 301 0.42 27.24 -12.67
N HIS A 302 1.01 28.31 -12.13
CA HIS A 302 2.35 28.77 -12.47
C HIS A 302 3.46 28.12 -11.63
N ILE A 303 3.13 27.26 -10.67
CA ILE A 303 4.11 26.52 -9.86
C ILE A 303 4.69 25.37 -10.68
N ARG A 304 6.02 25.34 -10.83
CA ARG A 304 6.76 24.27 -11.54
C ARG A 304 7.27 23.18 -10.61
N ASP A 305 7.76 23.57 -9.45
CA ASP A 305 8.27 22.65 -8.44
C ASP A 305 8.08 23.23 -7.05
N ALA A 306 8.05 22.35 -6.06
CA ALA A 306 8.04 22.72 -4.65
C ALA A 306 8.94 21.78 -3.84
N GLY A 307 9.35 22.21 -2.66
CA GLY A 307 10.26 21.47 -1.82
C GLY A 307 10.23 21.99 -0.41
N ILE A 308 11.01 21.35 0.44
CA ILE A 308 11.21 21.79 1.81
C ILE A 308 12.66 22.19 1.93
N SER A 309 12.85 23.37 2.48
CA SER A 309 14.16 23.82 2.93
C SER A 309 14.08 24.02 4.44
N ASN A 310 15.22 23.93 5.10
CA ASN A 310 15.32 24.31 6.50
C ASN A 310 16.03 25.67 6.56
N ASP A 311 15.44 26.61 7.29
CA ASP A 311 16.08 27.88 7.54
C ASP A 311 17.24 27.69 8.53
N HIS A 312 18.47 27.79 8.02
CA HIS A 312 19.69 27.62 8.79
C HIS A 312 19.80 28.57 10.00
N ARG A 313 19.03 29.67 10.04
CA ARG A 313 19.09 30.67 11.12
C ARG A 313 18.23 30.33 12.33
N ASN A 314 17.06 29.73 12.12
CA ASN A 314 16.07 29.47 13.17
C ASN A 314 15.69 27.98 13.27
N GLY A 315 16.24 27.12 12.40
CA GLY A 315 15.98 25.68 12.36
C GLY A 315 14.57 25.31 11.91
N ARG A 316 13.76 26.27 11.46
CA ARG A 316 12.36 26.04 11.08
C ARG A 316 12.28 25.54 9.65
N ASP A 317 11.38 24.59 9.43
CA ASP A 317 11.07 24.10 8.09
C ASP A 317 10.27 25.13 7.31
N MET A 318 10.63 25.34 6.05
CA MET A 318 9.97 26.25 5.12
C MET A 318 9.62 25.52 3.83
N VAL A 319 8.50 25.87 3.22
CA VAL A 319 8.11 25.34 1.92
C VAL A 319 8.59 26.30 0.85
N THR A 320 9.44 25.80 -0.05
CA THR A 320 9.98 26.58 -1.17
C THR A 320 9.33 26.13 -2.46
N PHE A 321 8.96 27.03 -3.35
CA PHE A 321 8.49 26.67 -4.69
C PHE A 321 9.02 27.60 -5.77
N ASN A 322 9.12 27.07 -6.98
CA ASN A 322 9.64 27.75 -8.14
C ASN A 322 8.51 28.01 -9.13
N LEU A 323 8.40 29.25 -9.59
CA LEU A 323 7.44 29.68 -10.60
C LEU A 323 8.02 29.59 -12.02
N ASP A 324 7.15 29.49 -13.01
CA ASP A 324 7.53 29.72 -14.40
C ASP A 324 7.81 31.22 -14.66
N HIS A 325 8.30 31.55 -15.86
CA HIS A 325 8.71 32.91 -16.18
C HIS A 325 7.53 33.90 -16.08
N GLU A 326 6.39 33.57 -16.70
CA GLU A 326 5.17 34.39 -16.66
C GLU A 326 4.63 34.55 -15.23
N GLY A 327 4.60 33.47 -14.47
CA GLY A 327 4.20 33.45 -13.07
C GLY A 327 5.12 34.26 -12.18
N SER A 328 6.43 34.26 -12.45
CA SER A 328 7.39 35.04 -11.66
C SER A 328 7.15 36.55 -11.76
N GLU A 329 6.78 37.06 -12.93
CA GLU A 329 6.44 38.47 -13.15
C GLU A 329 5.10 38.81 -12.49
N LYS A 330 4.06 38.01 -12.74
CA LYS A 330 2.74 38.19 -12.13
C LYS A 330 2.78 38.12 -10.60
N PHE A 331 3.55 37.18 -10.04
CA PHE A 331 3.68 37.02 -8.59
C PHE A 331 4.48 38.15 -7.96
N PHE A 332 5.47 38.69 -8.67
CA PHE A 332 6.19 39.89 -8.24
C PHE A 332 5.25 41.10 -8.16
N GLU A 333 4.46 41.38 -9.21
CA GLU A 333 3.48 42.47 -9.19
C GLU A 333 2.43 42.29 -8.08
N PHE A 334 1.93 41.06 -7.93
CA PHE A 334 0.97 40.68 -6.90
C PHE A 334 1.52 40.93 -5.48
N THR A 335 2.74 40.48 -5.20
CA THR A 335 3.38 40.66 -3.88
C THR A 335 3.76 42.12 -3.62
N GLN A 336 4.20 42.86 -4.65
CA GLN A 336 4.57 44.27 -4.53
C GLN A 336 3.41 45.15 -4.09
N LYS A 337 2.20 44.89 -4.61
CA LYS A 337 0.98 45.65 -4.24
C LYS A 337 0.43 45.28 -2.86
N ASN A 338 0.84 44.13 -2.31
CA ASN A 338 0.24 43.54 -1.12
C ASN A 338 1.24 43.31 0.02
N ILE A 339 2.35 44.05 0.05
CA ILE A 339 3.32 44.03 1.14
C ILE A 339 2.64 44.38 2.47
N GLY A 340 2.94 43.62 3.52
CA GLY A 340 2.37 43.74 4.86
C GLY A 340 1.00 43.07 5.04
N LYS A 341 0.38 42.57 3.96
CA LYS A 341 -0.88 41.83 4.04
C LYS A 341 -0.63 40.33 4.20
N ALA A 342 -1.61 39.62 4.76
CA ALA A 342 -1.57 38.17 4.87
C ALA A 342 -2.00 37.52 3.54
N LEU A 343 -1.27 36.47 3.15
CA LEU A 343 -1.46 35.66 1.96
C LEU A 343 -1.98 34.29 2.38
N ALA A 344 -3.20 33.96 1.97
CA ALA A 344 -3.80 32.65 2.17
C ALA A 344 -3.58 31.77 0.93
N VAL A 345 -3.11 30.56 1.17
CA VAL A 345 -3.06 29.47 0.19
C VAL A 345 -4.37 28.69 0.31
N VAL A 346 -5.17 28.69 -0.74
CA VAL A 346 -6.47 28.02 -0.77
C VAL A 346 -6.44 26.89 -1.78
N MET A 347 -6.97 25.73 -1.37
CA MET A 347 -7.21 24.58 -2.24
C MET A 347 -8.58 24.01 -1.91
N GLU A 348 -9.41 23.77 -2.93
CA GLU A 348 -10.76 23.20 -2.75
C GLU A 348 -11.63 23.99 -1.75
N GLY A 349 -11.45 25.32 -1.72
CA GLY A 349 -12.18 26.19 -0.81
C GLY A 349 -11.76 26.09 0.66
N LYS A 350 -10.65 25.42 0.97
CA LYS A 350 -10.04 25.37 2.31
C LYS A 350 -8.70 26.08 2.32
N ILE A 351 -8.40 26.80 3.39
CA ILE A 351 -7.08 27.40 3.60
C ILE A 351 -6.12 26.31 4.08
N LYS A 352 -4.96 26.22 3.42
CA LYS A 352 -3.88 25.28 3.77
C LYS A 352 -2.76 25.96 4.55
N SER A 353 -2.51 27.24 4.27
CA SER A 353 -1.49 28.04 4.93
C SER A 353 -1.83 29.51 4.84
N VAL A 354 -1.44 30.28 5.86
CA VAL A 354 -1.47 31.74 5.85
C VAL A 354 -0.07 32.24 6.22
N ALA A 355 0.47 33.17 5.44
CA ALA A 355 1.77 33.79 5.69
C ALA A 355 1.73 35.29 5.39
N ILE A 356 2.59 36.09 6.00
CA ILE A 356 2.64 37.53 5.76
C ILE A 356 3.59 37.82 4.59
N ILE A 357 3.18 38.69 3.67
CA ILE A 357 4.03 39.17 2.58
C ILE A 357 4.97 40.24 3.13
N ASN A 358 6.21 39.87 3.48
CA ASN A 358 7.18 40.82 4.07
C ASN A 358 7.85 41.73 3.04
N TYR A 359 8.06 41.24 1.82
CA TYR A 359 8.73 41.96 0.73
C TYR A 359 8.21 41.47 -0.62
N ALA A 360 8.42 42.25 -1.69
CA ALA A 360 8.10 41.85 -3.05
C ALA A 360 9.02 40.71 -3.50
N ILE A 361 8.46 39.62 -4.01
CA ILE A 361 9.21 38.41 -4.33
C ILE A 361 9.54 38.39 -5.82
N ALA A 362 10.78 38.73 -6.17
CA ALA A 362 11.29 38.70 -7.53
C ALA A 362 12.05 37.40 -7.85
N GLY A 363 12.11 37.03 -9.12
CA GLY A 363 12.95 35.92 -9.60
C GLY A 363 12.34 34.52 -9.45
N GLY A 364 11.05 34.42 -9.11
CA GLY A 364 10.27 33.17 -9.18
C GLY A 364 10.55 32.14 -8.08
N ASN A 365 11.48 32.41 -7.16
CA ASN A 365 11.76 31.54 -6.01
C ASN A 365 11.00 32.07 -4.79
N VAL A 366 9.98 31.33 -4.37
CA VAL A 366 9.13 31.70 -3.24
C VAL A 366 9.44 30.80 -2.06
N SER A 367 9.53 31.38 -0.87
CA SER A 367 9.67 30.63 0.39
C SER A 367 8.53 31.04 1.31
N ILE A 368 7.69 30.07 1.69
CA ILE A 368 6.61 30.25 2.64
C ILE A 368 7.04 29.64 3.97
N GLN A 369 7.02 30.48 5.00
CA GLN A 369 7.21 30.07 6.38
C GLN A 369 5.91 30.33 7.13
N GLY A 370 5.33 29.28 7.72
CA GLY A 370 4.18 29.36 8.62
C GLY A 370 4.64 29.38 10.08
N ASP A 371 3.81 29.93 10.96
CA ASP A 371 4.13 30.05 12.39
C ASP A 371 4.22 28.71 13.15
N SER A 372 3.72 27.61 12.56
CA SER A 372 3.61 26.30 13.21
C SER A 372 3.95 25.11 12.32
N PHE A 373 4.69 25.27 11.22
CA PHE A 373 5.03 24.13 10.36
C PHE A 373 5.83 23.05 11.10
N ASN A 374 5.21 21.89 11.30
CA ASN A 374 5.92 20.65 11.52
C ASN A 374 6.48 20.14 10.17
N LYS A 375 7.61 19.42 10.17
CA LYS A 375 8.18 18.78 8.99
C LYS A 375 7.14 17.98 8.17
N SER A 376 6.21 17.32 8.84
CA SER A 376 5.13 16.57 8.18
C SER A 376 4.16 17.50 7.44
N GLU A 377 3.80 18.63 8.02
CA GLU A 377 2.89 19.62 7.42
C GLU A 377 3.56 20.35 6.27
N ALA A 378 4.86 20.67 6.39
CA ALA A 378 5.65 21.23 5.31
C ALA A 378 5.74 20.26 4.12
N ASN A 379 5.90 18.96 4.37
CA ASN A 379 5.84 17.92 3.33
C ASN A 379 4.48 17.88 2.64
N GLU A 380 3.41 17.94 3.42
CA GLU A 380 2.05 17.94 2.89
C GLU A 380 1.73 19.19 2.09
N LEU A 381 2.15 20.38 2.54
CA LEU A 381 1.96 21.63 1.81
C LEU A 381 2.82 21.69 0.54
N ALA A 382 4.08 21.24 0.61
CA ALA A 382 4.93 21.11 -0.58
C ALA A 382 4.33 20.09 -1.56
N LEU A 383 3.71 19.02 -1.05
CA LEU A 383 2.97 18.07 -1.86
C LEU A 383 1.75 18.73 -2.49
N VAL A 384 0.94 19.48 -1.74
CA VAL A 384 -0.20 20.25 -2.23
C VAL A 384 0.20 21.18 -3.38
N PHE A 385 1.32 21.90 -3.24
CA PHE A 385 1.87 22.74 -4.31
C PHE A 385 2.31 21.94 -5.54
N LYS A 386 2.80 20.71 -5.35
CA LYS A 386 3.06 19.79 -6.46
C LYS A 386 1.80 19.20 -7.09
N THR A 387 0.71 19.08 -6.32
CA THR A 387 -0.49 18.32 -6.71
C THR A 387 -1.66 19.16 -7.19
N ALA A 388 -1.56 20.49 -7.08
CA ALA A 388 -2.61 21.44 -7.48
C ALA A 388 -3.12 21.18 -8.91
N ALA A 389 -2.22 21.02 -9.87
CA ALA A 389 -2.58 20.64 -11.24
C ALA A 389 -1.84 19.36 -11.63
N PHE A 390 -2.44 18.55 -12.50
CA PHE A 390 -1.66 17.53 -13.18
C PHE A 390 -0.53 18.24 -13.98
N PRO A 391 0.71 17.74 -13.91
CA PRO A 391 1.84 18.36 -14.63
C PRO A 391 1.64 18.35 -16.15
N VAL A 392 0.77 17.45 -16.63
CA VAL A 392 0.45 17.20 -18.03
C VAL A 392 -1.04 16.89 -18.15
N GLU A 393 -1.61 17.10 -19.33
CA GLU A 393 -3.01 16.74 -19.57
C GLU A 393 -3.18 15.23 -19.49
N ILE A 394 -4.24 14.76 -18.84
CA ILE A 394 -4.57 13.35 -18.74
C ILE A 394 -5.71 13.02 -19.70
N LYS A 395 -5.61 11.88 -20.38
CA LYS A 395 -6.64 11.31 -21.25
C LYS A 395 -7.01 9.93 -20.72
N ILE A 396 -8.31 9.65 -20.62
CA ILE A 396 -8.80 8.33 -20.24
C ILE A 396 -8.93 7.51 -21.52
N ASP A 397 -8.10 6.47 -21.66
CA ASP A 397 -8.07 5.59 -22.82
C ASP A 397 -9.10 4.46 -22.70
N ASP A 398 -9.25 3.88 -21.50
CA ASP A 398 -10.13 2.73 -21.23
C ASP A 398 -10.62 2.79 -19.78
N LEU A 399 -11.89 2.45 -19.55
CA LEU A 399 -12.51 2.35 -18.23
C LEU A 399 -13.33 1.05 -18.18
N ARG A 400 -13.08 0.21 -17.18
CA ARG A 400 -13.74 -1.09 -17.01
C ARG A 400 -14.24 -1.28 -15.59
N VAL A 401 -15.51 -1.68 -15.47
CA VAL A 401 -16.11 -2.06 -14.19
C VAL A 401 -16.20 -3.58 -14.08
N ILE A 402 -15.59 -4.15 -13.04
CA ILE A 402 -15.57 -5.59 -12.78
C ILE A 402 -16.44 -5.89 -11.55
N GLY A 403 -17.49 -6.70 -11.76
CA GLY A 403 -18.41 -7.08 -10.70
C GLY A 403 -17.82 -8.12 -9.73
N PRO A 404 -18.06 -8.00 -8.40
CA PRO A 404 -17.49 -8.91 -7.39
C PRO A 404 -18.02 -10.34 -7.48
N THR A 405 -19.21 -10.56 -8.06
CA THR A 405 -19.80 -11.89 -8.27
C THR A 405 -19.04 -12.71 -9.30
N ILE A 406 -18.54 -12.08 -10.36
CA ILE A 406 -17.72 -12.74 -11.38
C ILE A 406 -16.39 -13.18 -10.75
N GLY A 407 -15.76 -12.32 -9.96
CA GLY A 407 -14.49 -12.64 -9.29
C GLY A 407 -14.61 -13.79 -8.29
N ARG A 408 -15.61 -13.76 -7.40
CA ARG A 408 -15.79 -14.85 -6.41
C ARG A 408 -16.01 -16.22 -7.05
N LYS A 409 -16.87 -16.29 -8.08
CA LYS A 409 -17.13 -17.55 -8.80
C LYS A 409 -15.87 -18.06 -9.51
N THR A 410 -15.09 -17.13 -10.06
CA THR A 410 -13.84 -17.43 -10.75
C THR A 410 -12.77 -17.95 -9.79
N ILE A 411 -12.65 -17.36 -8.59
CA ILE A 411 -11.78 -17.87 -7.51
C ILE A 411 -12.17 -19.29 -7.13
N GLU A 412 -13.46 -19.54 -6.91
CA GLU A 412 -13.94 -20.86 -6.49
C GLU A 412 -13.65 -21.94 -7.55
N LEU A 413 -13.93 -21.64 -8.83
CA LEU A 413 -13.65 -22.58 -9.92
C LEU A 413 -12.15 -22.77 -10.14
N GLY A 414 -11.38 -21.68 -10.11
CA GLY A 414 -9.92 -21.72 -10.25
C GLY A 414 -9.26 -22.54 -9.15
N THR A 415 -9.61 -22.30 -7.88
CA THR A 415 -9.08 -23.05 -6.74
C THR A 415 -9.44 -24.54 -6.80
N LYS A 416 -10.68 -24.90 -7.16
CA LYS A 416 -11.08 -26.30 -7.37
C LYS A 416 -10.31 -26.98 -8.50
N ALA A 417 -10.13 -26.29 -9.64
CA ALA A 417 -9.38 -26.81 -10.78
C ALA A 417 -7.89 -27.00 -10.44
N SER A 418 -7.26 -26.02 -9.78
CA SER A 418 -5.87 -26.10 -9.32
C SER A 418 -5.66 -27.24 -8.34
N LEU A 419 -6.59 -27.43 -7.39
CA LEU A 419 -6.52 -28.51 -6.41
C LEU A 419 -6.63 -29.88 -7.11
N LEU A 420 -7.57 -30.03 -8.04
CA LEU A 420 -7.74 -31.27 -8.81
C LEU A 420 -6.48 -31.60 -9.62
N ALA A 421 -5.91 -30.62 -10.31
CA ALA A 421 -4.67 -30.79 -11.08
C ALA A 421 -3.51 -31.24 -10.18
N LEU A 422 -3.36 -30.62 -9.02
CA LEU A 422 -2.31 -30.96 -8.04
C LEU A 422 -2.49 -32.38 -7.48
N VAL A 423 -3.73 -32.79 -7.18
CA VAL A 423 -4.02 -34.17 -6.74
C VAL A 423 -3.68 -35.18 -7.83
N LEU A 424 -4.03 -34.91 -9.09
CA LEU A 424 -3.72 -35.80 -10.21
C LEU A 424 -2.21 -35.94 -10.45
N VAL A 425 -1.45 -34.85 -10.34
CA VAL A 425 0.02 -34.87 -10.44
C VAL A 425 0.62 -35.72 -9.32
N PHE A 426 0.16 -35.58 -8.07
CA PHE A 426 0.66 -36.41 -6.97
C PHE A 426 0.27 -37.88 -7.10
N LEU A 427 -0.94 -38.16 -7.58
CA LEU A 427 -1.39 -39.52 -7.85
C LEU A 427 -0.49 -40.18 -8.90
N PHE A 428 -0.19 -39.47 -10.00
CA PHE A 428 0.75 -39.93 -11.02
C PHE A 428 2.14 -40.20 -10.42
N MET A 429 2.69 -39.25 -9.64
CA MET A 429 3.99 -39.42 -8.99
C MET A 429 4.04 -40.61 -8.04
N PHE A 430 2.96 -40.85 -7.30
CA PHE A 430 2.85 -42.01 -6.42
C PHE A 430 2.79 -43.31 -7.21
N ILE A 431 1.96 -43.37 -8.26
CA ILE A 431 1.81 -44.55 -9.11
C ILE A 431 3.12 -44.89 -9.81
N TYR A 432 3.90 -43.91 -10.28
CA TYR A 432 5.09 -44.20 -11.08
C TYR A 432 6.37 -44.33 -10.24
N TYR A 433 6.53 -43.50 -9.20
CA TYR A 433 7.77 -43.37 -8.42
C TYR A 433 7.63 -43.78 -6.93
N LYS A 434 6.51 -44.39 -6.54
CA LYS A 434 6.23 -44.89 -5.17
C LYS A 434 6.40 -43.80 -4.09
N VAL A 435 6.67 -44.24 -2.85
CA VAL A 435 6.76 -43.40 -1.64
C VAL A 435 7.87 -42.34 -1.76
N SER A 436 9.01 -42.65 -2.39
CA SER A 436 10.07 -41.65 -2.54
C SER A 436 9.69 -40.53 -3.49
N GLY A 437 9.04 -40.85 -4.62
CA GLY A 437 8.54 -39.84 -5.54
C GLY A 437 7.48 -38.95 -4.89
N PHE A 438 6.61 -39.55 -4.09
CA PHE A 438 5.55 -38.83 -3.37
C PHE A 438 6.09 -37.87 -2.32
N VAL A 439 7.00 -38.32 -1.43
CA VAL A 439 7.57 -37.49 -0.36
C VAL A 439 8.42 -36.35 -0.93
N ALA A 440 9.27 -36.63 -1.93
CA ALA A 440 10.09 -35.61 -2.56
C ALA A 440 9.24 -34.63 -3.39
N GLY A 441 8.21 -35.12 -4.09
CA GLY A 441 7.28 -34.29 -4.85
C GLY A 441 6.50 -33.33 -3.95
N ILE A 442 5.91 -33.83 -2.86
CA ILE A 442 5.13 -33.00 -1.92
C ILE A 442 6.02 -31.96 -1.26
N SER A 443 7.19 -32.38 -0.77
CA SER A 443 8.12 -31.47 -0.11
C SER A 443 8.56 -30.35 -1.07
N LEU A 444 8.83 -30.69 -2.33
CA LEU A 444 9.19 -29.71 -3.36
C LEU A 444 8.06 -28.73 -3.63
N VAL A 445 6.83 -29.20 -3.88
CA VAL A 445 5.70 -28.32 -4.22
C VAL A 445 5.38 -27.37 -3.07
N ILE A 446 5.35 -27.87 -1.83
CA ILE A 446 5.12 -27.04 -0.64
C ILE A 446 6.21 -25.98 -0.52
N TYR A 447 7.48 -26.39 -0.60
CA TYR A 447 8.61 -25.49 -0.47
C TYR A 447 8.68 -24.46 -1.61
N ASN A 448 8.46 -24.90 -2.85
CA ASN A 448 8.42 -24.02 -4.02
C ASN A 448 7.29 -22.99 -3.90
N THR A 449 6.08 -23.43 -3.55
CA THR A 449 4.94 -22.52 -3.36
C THR A 449 5.20 -21.51 -2.25
N PHE A 450 5.80 -21.94 -1.14
CA PHE A 450 6.22 -21.07 -0.06
C PHE A 450 7.20 -19.99 -0.53
N LEU A 451 8.24 -20.37 -1.30
CA LEU A 451 9.19 -19.41 -1.86
C LEU A 451 8.54 -18.44 -2.85
N ILE A 452 7.66 -18.93 -3.72
CA ILE A 452 6.97 -18.08 -4.69
C ILE A 452 6.13 -17.03 -3.96
N LEU A 453 5.31 -17.45 -2.98
CA LEU A 453 4.48 -16.54 -2.21
C LEU A 453 5.33 -15.54 -1.40
N ALA A 454 6.47 -15.96 -0.85
CA ALA A 454 7.37 -15.06 -0.16
C ALA A 454 7.94 -13.97 -1.09
N ILE A 455 8.36 -14.34 -2.30
CA ILE A 455 8.88 -13.38 -3.29
C ILE A 455 7.76 -12.45 -3.76
N LEU A 456 6.57 -12.98 -4.07
CA LEU A 456 5.42 -12.14 -4.47
C LEU A 456 5.02 -11.15 -3.36
N SER A 457 5.06 -11.58 -2.10
CA SER A 457 4.81 -10.72 -0.93
C SER A 457 5.86 -9.60 -0.82
N ALA A 458 7.13 -9.91 -1.04
CA ALA A 458 8.23 -8.94 -0.96
C ALA A 458 8.10 -7.78 -1.96
N PHE A 459 7.57 -8.07 -3.15
CA PHE A 459 7.38 -7.08 -4.22
C PHE A 459 5.97 -6.48 -4.25
N ASN A 460 5.13 -6.75 -3.24
CA ASN A 460 3.73 -6.30 -3.19
C ASN A 460 2.95 -6.65 -4.45
N PHE A 461 3.20 -7.85 -4.97
CA PHE A 461 2.64 -8.27 -6.23
C PHE A 461 1.13 -8.44 -6.13
N THR A 462 0.44 -8.15 -7.21
CA THR A 462 -1.02 -8.33 -7.28
C THR A 462 -1.35 -9.65 -7.93
N LEU A 463 -1.99 -10.51 -7.17
CA LEU A 463 -2.48 -11.79 -7.65
C LEU A 463 -3.76 -11.56 -8.48
N THR A 464 -3.68 -11.83 -9.78
CA THR A 464 -4.84 -11.90 -10.67
C THR A 464 -5.18 -13.35 -10.99
N LEU A 465 -6.29 -13.59 -11.71
CA LEU A 465 -6.61 -14.93 -12.18
C LEU A 465 -5.51 -15.52 -13.07
N THR A 466 -4.91 -14.70 -13.93
CA THR A 466 -3.84 -15.15 -14.82
C THR A 466 -2.53 -15.36 -14.07
N SER A 467 -2.25 -14.60 -13.02
CA SER A 467 -1.15 -14.93 -12.10
C SER A 467 -1.35 -16.30 -11.46
N ILE A 468 -2.58 -16.64 -11.02
CA ILE A 468 -2.88 -17.97 -10.46
C ILE A 468 -2.60 -19.07 -11.50
N ALA A 469 -2.97 -18.86 -12.77
CA ALA A 469 -2.64 -19.82 -13.84
C ALA A 469 -1.11 -20.01 -13.98
N GLY A 470 -0.33 -18.93 -13.86
CA GLY A 470 1.14 -19.00 -13.82
C GLY A 470 1.67 -19.80 -12.62
N LEU A 471 1.10 -19.60 -11.42
CA LEU A 471 1.45 -20.40 -10.23
C LEU A 471 1.19 -21.90 -10.44
N VAL A 472 0.03 -22.25 -10.99
CA VAL A 472 -0.34 -23.65 -11.25
C VAL A 472 0.62 -24.28 -12.27
N LEU A 473 0.96 -23.54 -13.32
CA LEU A 473 1.93 -23.99 -14.33
C LEU A 473 3.31 -24.25 -13.70
N THR A 474 3.78 -23.35 -12.84
CA THR A 474 5.08 -23.53 -12.17
C THR A 474 5.11 -24.66 -11.15
N MET A 475 3.98 -24.96 -10.48
CA MET A 475 3.86 -26.16 -9.66
C MET A 475 4.03 -27.43 -10.51
N GLY A 476 3.42 -27.50 -11.69
CA GLY A 476 3.59 -28.62 -12.63
C GLY A 476 5.04 -28.77 -13.10
N MET A 477 5.66 -27.67 -13.54
CA MET A 477 7.06 -27.66 -13.98
C MET A 477 8.04 -28.04 -12.86
N ALA A 478 7.75 -27.66 -11.60
CA ALA A 478 8.59 -28.05 -10.48
C ALA A 478 8.60 -29.58 -10.29
N VAL A 479 7.45 -30.24 -10.42
CA VAL A 479 7.36 -31.71 -10.34
C VAL A 479 8.09 -32.37 -11.52
N ASP A 480 7.99 -31.82 -12.72
CA ASP A 480 8.68 -32.33 -13.92
C ASP A 480 10.21 -32.41 -13.73
N ILE A 481 10.81 -31.45 -13.03
CA ILE A 481 12.24 -31.50 -12.72
C ILE A 481 12.62 -32.75 -11.92
N ASN A 482 11.78 -33.16 -10.96
CA ASN A 482 12.03 -34.38 -10.20
C ASN A 482 11.93 -35.64 -11.07
N ILE A 483 11.04 -35.65 -12.06
CA ILE A 483 10.89 -36.75 -13.03
C ILE A 483 12.19 -36.90 -13.84
N ILE A 484 12.73 -35.80 -14.38
CA ILE A 484 13.99 -35.80 -15.15
C ILE A 484 15.14 -36.36 -14.32
N VAL A 485 15.26 -35.92 -13.06
CA VAL A 485 16.30 -36.43 -12.14
C VAL A 485 16.13 -37.93 -11.90
N TYR A 486 14.91 -38.41 -11.65
CA TYR A 486 14.68 -39.82 -11.38
C TYR A 486 14.92 -40.72 -12.58
N GLU A 487 14.50 -40.31 -13.78
CA GLU A 487 14.80 -41.10 -14.98
C GLU A 487 16.30 -41.15 -15.24
N ARG A 488 17.02 -40.03 -15.07
CA ARG A 488 18.46 -40.03 -15.25
C ARG A 488 19.18 -40.93 -14.25
N ILE A 489 18.75 -40.95 -12.98
CA ILE A 489 19.29 -41.88 -11.97
C ILE A 489 18.98 -43.34 -12.36
N LYS A 490 17.76 -43.63 -12.83
CA LYS A 490 17.37 -44.98 -13.28
C LYS A 490 18.17 -45.43 -14.50
N GLU A 491 18.50 -44.54 -15.42
CA GLU A 491 19.39 -44.84 -16.55
C GLU A 491 20.78 -45.23 -16.07
N GLU A 492 21.41 -44.45 -15.19
CA GLU A 492 22.74 -44.79 -14.67
C GLU A 492 22.74 -46.10 -13.85
N MET A 493 21.63 -46.42 -13.17
CA MET A 493 21.46 -47.71 -12.50
C MET A 493 21.30 -48.88 -13.49
N ARG A 494 20.60 -48.68 -14.62
CA ARG A 494 20.49 -49.69 -15.69
C ARG A 494 21.85 -50.00 -16.31
N ASP A 495 22.73 -49.01 -16.37
CA ASP A 495 24.11 -49.16 -16.84
C ASP A 495 25.02 -49.89 -15.82
N GLY A 496 24.45 -50.42 -14.73
CA GLY A 496 25.16 -51.23 -13.74
C GLY A 496 25.94 -50.44 -12.70
N ARG A 497 25.77 -49.10 -12.64
CA ARG A 497 26.44 -48.29 -11.61
C ARG A 497 25.81 -48.52 -10.23
N LYS A 498 26.65 -48.52 -9.19
CA LYS A 498 26.18 -48.52 -7.79
C LYS A 498 25.33 -47.28 -7.52
N PHE A 499 24.28 -47.43 -6.70
CA PHE A 499 23.29 -46.40 -6.41
C PHE A 499 23.92 -45.04 -6.01
N GLU A 500 24.93 -45.04 -5.14
CA GLU A 500 25.60 -43.81 -4.69
C GLU A 500 26.24 -43.01 -5.85
N ARG A 501 26.92 -43.71 -6.78
CA ARG A 501 27.48 -43.09 -8.00
C ARG A 501 26.40 -42.73 -9.01
N ALA A 502 25.43 -43.61 -9.23
CA ALA A 502 24.30 -43.36 -10.13
C ALA A 502 23.49 -42.13 -9.70
N PHE A 503 23.36 -41.91 -8.39
CA PHE A 503 22.73 -40.72 -7.82
C PHE A 503 23.52 -39.45 -8.16
N GLU A 504 24.82 -39.41 -7.88
CA GLU A 504 25.65 -38.23 -8.18
C GLU A 504 25.73 -37.93 -9.68
N ASP A 505 25.96 -38.96 -10.50
CA ASP A 505 26.04 -38.84 -11.95
C ASP A 505 24.69 -38.45 -12.57
N GLY A 506 23.60 -39.03 -12.05
CA GLY A 506 22.23 -38.72 -12.47
C GLY A 506 21.89 -37.25 -12.25
N PHE A 507 22.21 -36.69 -11.08
CA PHE A 507 22.03 -35.27 -10.81
C PHE A 507 22.91 -34.38 -11.69
N ASN A 508 24.17 -34.74 -11.89
CA ASN A 508 25.10 -33.95 -12.71
C ASN A 508 24.67 -33.90 -14.18
N LYS A 509 24.15 -35.02 -14.73
CA LYS A 509 23.63 -35.06 -16.10
C LYS A 509 22.27 -34.37 -16.23
N ALA A 510 21.38 -34.57 -15.26
CA ALA A 510 20.08 -33.91 -15.24
C ALA A 510 20.21 -32.38 -15.13
N PHE A 511 21.23 -31.87 -14.44
CA PHE A 511 21.45 -30.44 -14.23
C PHE A 511 21.37 -29.62 -15.53
N TRP A 512 22.07 -30.03 -16.59
CA TRP A 512 22.09 -29.28 -17.85
C TRP A 512 20.75 -29.31 -18.57
N ALA A 513 20.04 -30.45 -18.56
CA ALA A 513 18.70 -30.54 -19.13
C ALA A 513 17.68 -29.66 -18.39
N ILE A 514 17.76 -29.63 -17.05
CA ILE A 514 16.91 -28.79 -16.19
C ILE A 514 17.19 -27.31 -16.44
N MET A 515 18.46 -26.93 -16.49
CA MET A 515 18.86 -25.56 -16.75
C MET A 515 18.43 -25.10 -18.14
N ASP A 516 18.62 -25.93 -19.18
CA ASP A 516 18.25 -25.57 -20.57
C ASP A 516 16.74 -25.31 -20.71
N SER A 517 15.90 -26.22 -20.19
CA SER A 517 14.44 -26.08 -20.22
C SER A 517 13.95 -24.83 -19.47
N ASN A 518 14.46 -24.59 -18.26
CA ASN A 518 14.04 -23.44 -17.45
C ASN A 518 14.59 -22.11 -17.98
N VAL A 519 15.85 -22.06 -18.47
CA VAL A 519 16.43 -20.84 -19.04
C VAL A 519 15.71 -20.45 -20.33
N THR A 520 15.41 -21.42 -21.21
CA THR A 520 14.62 -21.16 -22.43
C THR A 520 13.25 -20.59 -22.09
N THR A 521 12.56 -21.19 -21.12
CA THR A 521 11.26 -20.68 -20.66
C THR A 521 11.42 -19.30 -20.01
N PHE A 522 12.44 -19.10 -19.18
CA PHE A 522 12.69 -17.83 -18.50
C PHE A 522 12.94 -16.68 -19.49
N ILE A 523 13.67 -16.93 -20.58
CA ILE A 523 13.88 -15.94 -21.64
C ILE A 523 12.53 -15.52 -22.24
N ALA A 524 11.69 -16.47 -22.64
CA ALA A 524 10.37 -16.15 -23.19
C ALA A 524 9.50 -15.33 -22.22
N VAL A 525 9.51 -15.71 -20.94
CA VAL A 525 8.73 -15.04 -19.90
C VAL A 525 9.31 -13.68 -19.53
N LEU A 526 10.63 -13.49 -19.64
CA LEU A 526 11.27 -12.18 -19.49
C LEU A 526 10.76 -11.19 -20.53
N PHE A 527 10.65 -11.62 -21.80
CA PHE A 527 10.02 -10.79 -22.85
C PHE A 527 8.55 -10.48 -22.52
N LEU A 528 7.77 -11.46 -22.05
CA LEU A 528 6.39 -11.22 -21.62
C LEU A 528 6.29 -10.28 -20.41
N THR A 529 7.29 -10.28 -19.52
CA THR A 529 7.32 -9.40 -18.34
C THR A 529 7.67 -7.97 -18.71
N LEU A 530 8.58 -7.79 -19.68
CA LEU A 530 9.03 -6.48 -20.14
C LEU A 530 8.04 -5.81 -21.09
N PHE A 531 7.41 -6.57 -21.99
CA PHE A 531 6.55 -6.03 -23.05
C PHE A 531 5.06 -6.35 -22.86
N GLY A 532 4.71 -7.29 -21.97
CA GLY A 532 3.32 -7.60 -21.67
C GLY A 532 2.66 -6.52 -20.83
N THR A 533 1.38 -6.27 -21.08
CA THR A 533 0.58 -5.30 -20.34
C THR A 533 -0.60 -5.97 -19.64
N GLY A 534 -1.06 -5.36 -18.54
CA GLY A 534 -2.23 -5.79 -17.77
C GLY A 534 -2.21 -7.26 -17.37
N VAL A 535 -3.16 -8.03 -17.93
CA VAL A 535 -3.43 -9.44 -17.60
C VAL A 535 -2.27 -10.37 -17.96
N ILE A 536 -1.56 -10.11 -19.06
CA ILE A 536 -0.43 -10.95 -19.53
C ILE A 536 0.79 -10.74 -18.62
N GLN A 537 1.01 -9.50 -18.19
CA GLN A 537 2.10 -9.15 -17.28
C GLN A 537 1.94 -9.88 -15.93
N GLY A 538 0.71 -9.97 -15.43
CA GLY A 538 0.35 -10.74 -14.22
C GLY A 538 0.77 -12.20 -14.29
N PHE A 539 0.51 -12.86 -15.43
CA PHE A 539 0.94 -14.25 -15.69
C PHE A 539 2.46 -14.36 -15.77
N ALA A 540 3.10 -13.46 -16.52
CA ALA A 540 4.54 -13.50 -16.77
C ALA A 540 5.35 -13.35 -15.48
N TRP A 541 5.03 -12.38 -14.63
CA TRP A 541 5.69 -12.21 -13.33
C TRP A 541 5.59 -13.45 -12.44
N SER A 542 4.39 -14.03 -12.32
CA SER A 542 4.18 -15.23 -11.53
C SER A 542 5.00 -16.41 -12.05
N LEU A 543 5.07 -16.57 -13.37
CA LEU A 543 5.82 -17.64 -14.02
C LEU A 543 7.34 -17.42 -13.89
N SER A 544 7.83 -16.19 -14.05
CA SER A 544 9.25 -15.85 -13.86
C SER A 544 9.72 -16.15 -12.44
N VAL A 545 8.96 -15.69 -11.43
CA VAL A 545 9.28 -15.97 -10.02
C VAL A 545 9.25 -17.47 -9.75
N GLY A 546 8.25 -18.17 -10.28
CA GLY A 546 8.13 -19.61 -10.11
C GLY A 546 9.22 -20.43 -10.78
N ILE A 547 9.77 -20.00 -11.92
CA ILE A 547 10.94 -20.64 -12.56
C ILE A 547 12.20 -20.47 -11.70
N VAL A 548 12.43 -19.27 -11.17
CA VAL A 548 13.59 -19.02 -10.29
C VAL A 548 13.48 -19.84 -8.99
N ALA A 549 12.28 -19.86 -8.39
CA ALA A 549 12.01 -20.65 -7.19
C ALA A 549 12.05 -22.17 -7.46
N SER A 550 11.58 -22.64 -8.61
CA SER A 550 11.62 -24.06 -9.00
C SER A 550 13.04 -24.55 -9.23
N LEU A 551 13.91 -23.72 -9.85
CA LEU A 551 15.33 -24.04 -10.03
C LEU A 551 16.04 -24.18 -8.68
N PHE A 552 15.82 -23.24 -7.75
CA PHE A 552 16.40 -23.33 -6.41
C PHE A 552 15.89 -24.56 -5.64
N SER A 553 14.57 -24.73 -5.60
CA SER A 553 13.94 -25.82 -4.86
C SER A 553 14.31 -27.20 -5.40
N SER A 554 14.41 -27.37 -6.72
CA SER A 554 14.77 -28.66 -7.32
C SER A 554 16.26 -28.98 -7.17
N LEU A 555 17.16 -28.05 -7.46
CA LEU A 555 18.60 -28.32 -7.50
C LEU A 555 19.22 -28.41 -6.10
N ILE A 556 18.69 -27.66 -5.13
CA ILE A 556 19.24 -27.59 -3.77
C ILE A 556 18.37 -28.36 -2.79
N PHE A 557 17.07 -28.02 -2.70
CA PHE A 557 16.19 -28.59 -1.67
C PHE A 557 15.82 -30.04 -1.96
N SER A 558 15.37 -30.38 -3.18
CA SER A 558 15.03 -31.77 -3.56
C SER A 558 16.24 -32.69 -3.44
N ARG A 559 17.40 -32.26 -3.94
CA ARG A 559 18.66 -32.99 -3.78
C ARG A 559 19.01 -33.24 -2.31
N PHE A 560 18.84 -32.23 -1.44
CA PHE A 560 19.07 -32.38 -0.01
C PHE A 560 18.10 -33.39 0.63
N ILE A 561 16.81 -33.29 0.35
CA ILE A 561 15.79 -34.24 0.85
C ILE A 561 16.11 -35.66 0.42
N LEU A 562 16.48 -35.86 -0.85
CA LEU A 562 16.87 -37.17 -1.35
C LEU A 562 18.16 -37.70 -0.71
N GLU A 563 19.18 -36.85 -0.53
CA GLU A 563 20.41 -37.22 0.20
C GLU A 563 20.11 -37.65 1.65
N VAL A 564 19.15 -36.99 2.32
CA VAL A 564 18.69 -37.36 3.68
C VAL A 564 17.93 -38.68 3.66
N ILE A 565 16.98 -38.88 2.74
CA ILE A 565 16.21 -40.12 2.60
C ILE A 565 17.15 -41.32 2.38
N VAL A 566 18.14 -41.18 1.49
CA VAL A 566 19.16 -42.21 1.23
C VAL A 566 19.97 -42.54 2.48
N SER A 567 20.29 -41.52 3.29
CA SER A 567 21.12 -41.69 4.49
C SER A 567 20.38 -42.30 5.67
N CYS A 568 19.08 -42.05 5.80
CA CYS A 568 18.23 -42.63 6.84
C CYS A 568 17.77 -44.06 6.51
N ASN A 569 17.73 -44.45 5.23
CA ASN A 569 17.33 -45.79 4.85
C ASN A 569 18.47 -46.79 5.07
N LYS A 570 18.26 -47.82 5.92
CA LYS A 570 19.28 -48.83 6.27
C LYS A 570 19.85 -49.59 5.08
N SER A 571 19.10 -49.69 3.98
CA SER A 571 19.56 -50.34 2.76
C SER A 571 20.25 -49.39 1.76
N LYS A 572 20.33 -48.07 2.04
CA LYS A 572 20.90 -47.05 1.13
C LYS A 572 20.31 -47.04 -0.29
N TYR A 573 19.09 -47.57 -0.48
CA TYR A 573 18.36 -47.53 -1.75
C TYR A 573 17.15 -46.61 -1.64
N VAL A 574 16.75 -46.05 -2.77
CA VAL A 574 15.48 -45.34 -2.93
C VAL A 574 14.57 -46.19 -3.80
N SER A 575 13.33 -46.42 -3.37
CA SER A 575 12.35 -47.17 -4.17
C SER A 575 11.83 -46.28 -5.32
N ILE A 576 12.59 -46.18 -6.41
CA ILE A 576 12.27 -45.30 -7.56
C ILE A 576 11.43 -46.06 -8.63
N SER A 577 11.24 -47.39 -8.52
CA SER A 577 10.41 -48.15 -9.48
C SER A 577 9.71 -49.39 -8.89
N TRP A 578 8.77 -49.95 -9.67
CA TRP A 578 8.06 -51.20 -9.37
C TRP A 578 8.80 -52.48 -9.78
N SER A 579 9.83 -52.40 -10.63
CA SER A 579 10.60 -53.57 -11.05
C SER A 579 11.62 -53.99 -9.98
N LEU A 580 11.74 -55.29 -9.76
CA LEU A 580 12.70 -55.90 -8.81
C LEU A 580 14.17 -55.72 -9.24
N ASP A 581 14.44 -55.38 -10.50
CA ASP A 581 15.80 -55.26 -11.03
C ASP A 581 16.56 -54.08 -10.43
N TYR A 582 15.83 -53.02 -10.05
CA TYR A 582 16.40 -51.85 -9.38
C TYR A 582 16.63 -52.05 -7.88
N ALA A 583 16.06 -53.11 -7.31
CA ALA A 583 16.21 -53.47 -5.90
C ALA A 583 17.37 -54.45 -5.65
N LYS A 584 18.05 -54.92 -6.70
CA LYS A 584 19.09 -55.97 -6.64
C LYS A 584 20.33 -55.68 -7.50
N SER A 585 20.86 -54.44 -7.48
CA SER A 585 22.29 -54.29 -7.82
C SER A 585 23.12 -54.49 -6.55
N ILE A 586 23.63 -55.72 -6.42
CA ILE A 586 24.65 -56.11 -5.43
C ILE A 586 25.95 -55.34 -5.71
#